data_AF-A0A966J4B2-F1
#
_entry.id   AF-A0A966J4B2-F1
#
_cell.length_a   1.000
_cell.length_b   1.000
_cell.length_c   1.000
_cell.angle_alpha   90.00
_cell.angle_beta   90.00
_cell.angle_gamma   90.00
#
_symmetry.space_group_name_H-M   'P 1'
#
loop_
_entity.id
_entity.type
_entity.pdbx_description
1 polymer ?
#
loop_
_entity_poly.entity_id
_entity_poly.type
_entity_poly.pdbx_seq_one_letter_code
_entity_poly.pdbx_strand_id
1 'polypeptide(L)'
;MSIKSQKDFFSGLMFLVVGAAFAWGATSYSVGTGARMGPGYFPLLLGVLLAILGGVVMFYSLVVETPKGDKVGSIQVIQNQVQGHSKTRRLASQRILAHKTDSSGSKR
;
A
#
# COMPACT_ATOMS: atom_id res chain seq x y z
N MET A 1 2.59 5.11 20.85
CA MET A 1 2.03 4.13 19.90
C MET A 1 2.39 4.56 18.49
N SER A 2 3.21 3.78 17.77
CA SER A 2 3.58 4.09 16.38
C SER A 2 2.56 3.42 15.46
N ILE A 3 1.61 4.20 14.95
CA ILE A 3 0.65 3.71 13.98
C ILE A 3 1.42 3.54 12.65
N LYS A 4 1.74 2.28 12.33
CA LYS A 4 2.74 1.89 11.31
C LYS A 4 2.09 1.37 10.02
N SER A 5 0.77 1.17 10.03
CA SER A 5 -0.08 1.24 8.83
C SER A 5 -1.10 2.37 8.93
N GLN A 6 -0.61 3.62 9.03
CA GLN A 6 -1.50 4.79 9.00
C GLN A 6 -2.34 4.83 7.73
N LYS A 7 -1.79 4.33 6.62
CA LYS A 7 -2.43 4.39 5.30
C LYS A 7 -3.63 3.46 5.21
N ASP A 8 -3.53 2.23 5.70
CA ASP A 8 -4.66 1.28 5.66
C ASP A 8 -5.72 1.63 6.69
N PHE A 9 -5.30 2.12 7.86
CA PHE A 9 -6.22 2.65 8.86
C PHE A 9 -6.97 3.88 8.32
N PHE A 10 -6.27 4.83 7.70
CA PHE A 10 -6.88 6.05 7.20
C PHE A 10 -7.72 5.80 5.94
N SER A 11 -7.33 4.87 5.05
CA SER A 11 -8.16 4.47 3.91
C SER A 11 -9.43 3.76 4.36
N GLY A 12 -9.33 2.84 5.33
CA GLY A 12 -10.48 2.20 5.97
C GLY A 12 -11.40 3.22 6.65
N LEU A 13 -10.84 4.18 7.37
CA LEU A 13 -11.59 5.29 7.99
C LEU A 13 -12.33 6.15 6.97
N MET A 14 -11.67 6.54 5.88
CA MET A 14 -12.30 7.31 4.80
C MET A 14 -13.47 6.55 4.18
N PHE A 15 -13.30 5.24 3.89
CA PHE A 15 -14.39 4.43 3.34
C PHE A 15 -15.54 4.25 4.33
N LEU A 16 -15.25 4.07 5.62
CA LEU A 16 -16.26 4.01 6.67
C LEU A 16 -17.08 5.31 6.74
N VAL A 17 -16.41 6.46 6.79
CA VAL A 17 -17.06 7.79 6.89
C VAL A 17 -17.87 8.11 5.65
N VAL A 18 -17.31 7.92 4.45
CA VAL A 18 -18.02 8.18 3.18
C VAL A 18 -19.19 7.22 3.01
N GLY A 19 -19.02 5.94 3.32
CA GLY A 19 -20.09 4.95 3.28
C GLY A 19 -21.23 5.29 4.23
N ALA A 20 -20.92 5.69 5.47
CA ALA A 20 -21.90 6.14 6.44
C ALA A 20 -22.63 7.42 5.99
N ALA A 21 -21.93 8.38 5.40
CA ALA A 21 -22.53 9.59 4.85
C ALA A 21 -23.49 9.28 3.68
N PHE A 22 -23.13 8.33 2.81
CA PHE A 22 -24.01 7.88 1.73
C PHE A 22 -25.23 7.14 2.26
N ALA A 23 -25.06 6.25 3.24
CA ALA A 23 -26.17 5.55 3.88
C ALA A 23 -27.12 6.54 4.56
N TRP A 24 -26.59 7.50 5.32
CA TRP A 24 -27.37 8.54 5.97
C TRP A 24 -28.07 9.46 4.96
N GLY A 25 -27.36 9.96 3.94
CA GLY A 25 -27.93 10.78 2.88
C GLY A 25 -29.01 10.06 2.08
N ALA A 26 -28.86 8.75 1.88
CA ALA A 26 -29.87 7.91 1.23
C ALA A 26 -31.17 7.80 2.02
N THR A 27 -31.12 7.89 3.36
CA THR A 27 -32.34 7.93 4.19
C THR A 27 -33.16 9.21 4.01
N SER A 28 -32.53 10.29 3.51
CA SER A 28 -33.23 11.53 3.15
C SER A 28 -33.99 11.43 1.82
N TYR A 29 -33.72 10.38 1.02
CA TYR A 29 -34.45 10.09 -0.21
C TYR A 29 -35.48 8.99 0.04
N SER A 30 -36.56 8.98 -0.75
CA SER A 30 -37.50 7.85 -0.72
C SER A 30 -36.76 6.59 -1.14
N VAL A 31 -36.58 5.67 -0.20
CA VAL A 31 -36.02 4.32 -0.45
C VAL A 31 -37.07 3.44 -1.13
N GLY A 32 -38.35 3.81 -1.04
CA GLY A 32 -39.48 3.10 -1.64
C GLY A 32 -39.82 1.81 -0.88
N THR A 33 -40.44 0.87 -1.60
CA THR A 33 -40.74 -0.48 -1.10
C THR A 33 -39.93 -1.49 -1.92
N GLY A 34 -39.67 -2.70 -1.42
CA GLY A 34 -38.86 -3.70 -2.16
C GLY A 34 -39.38 -4.03 -3.57
N ALA A 35 -40.67 -3.80 -3.84
CA ALA A 35 -41.30 -3.95 -5.16
C ALA A 35 -41.24 -2.69 -6.04
N ARG A 36 -40.95 -1.52 -5.48
CA ARG A 36 -40.76 -0.23 -6.18
C ARG A 36 -39.63 0.52 -5.49
N MET A 37 -38.40 0.20 -5.88
CA MET A 37 -37.20 0.81 -5.32
C MET A 37 -37.18 2.30 -5.65
N GLY A 38 -37.17 3.13 -4.62
CA GLY A 38 -37.02 4.57 -4.77
C GLY A 38 -35.55 4.95 -5.03
N PRO A 39 -35.29 6.21 -5.41
CA PRO A 39 -33.94 6.68 -5.76
C PRO A 39 -32.92 6.54 -4.61
N GLY A 40 -33.39 6.44 -3.35
CA GLY A 40 -32.53 6.19 -2.18
C GLY A 40 -31.99 4.76 -2.08
N TYR A 41 -32.54 3.78 -2.81
CA TYR A 41 -32.15 2.38 -2.67
C TYR A 41 -30.70 2.10 -3.10
N PHE A 42 -30.28 2.70 -4.22
CA PHE A 42 -28.92 2.53 -4.75
C PHE A 42 -27.86 3.20 -3.85
N PRO A 43 -28.00 4.47 -3.45
CA PRO A 43 -27.04 5.10 -2.53
C PRO A 43 -26.99 4.41 -1.16
N LEU A 44 -28.11 3.88 -0.65
CA LEU A 44 -28.16 3.15 0.62
C LEU A 44 -27.35 1.85 0.54
N LEU A 45 -27.60 1.02 -0.48
CA LEU A 45 -26.85 -0.23 -0.69
C LEU A 45 -25.36 0.02 -0.87
N LEU A 46 -25.01 1.01 -1.70
CA LEU A 46 -23.63 1.39 -1.94
C LEU A 46 -22.95 1.88 -0.65
N GLY A 47 -23.63 2.75 0.11
CA GLY A 47 -23.12 3.28 1.37
C GLY A 47 -22.89 2.20 2.43
N VAL A 48 -23.84 1.27 2.59
CA VAL A 48 -23.72 0.16 3.54
C VAL A 48 -22.58 -0.79 3.15
N LEU A 49 -22.48 -1.19 1.87
CA LEU A 49 -21.38 -2.04 1.40
C LEU A 49 -20.02 -1.37 1.60
N LEU A 50 -19.92 -0.08 1.28
CA LEU A 50 -18.70 0.69 1.44
C LEU A 50 -18.30 0.84 2.92
N ALA A 51 -19.27 1.09 3.80
CA ALA A 51 -19.05 1.19 5.23
C ALA A 51 -18.54 -0.15 5.82
N ILE A 52 -19.11 -1.28 5.41
CA ILE A 52 -18.67 -2.61 5.83
C ILE A 52 -17.22 -2.86 5.37
N LEU A 53 -16.92 -2.62 4.10
CA LEU A 53 -15.55 -2.79 3.57
C LEU A 53 -14.54 -1.90 4.27
N GLY A 54 -14.87 -0.62 4.49
CA GLY A 54 -14.01 0.32 5.23
C GLY A 54 -13.76 -0.11 6.68
N GLY A 55 -14.80 -0.58 7.37
CA GLY A 55 -14.70 -1.11 8.72
C GLY A 55 -13.85 -2.38 8.80
N VAL A 56 -13.98 -3.28 7.83
CA VAL A 56 -13.16 -4.49 7.72
C VAL A 56 -11.69 -4.13 7.51
N VAL A 57 -11.36 -3.24 6.57
CA VAL A 57 -9.97 -2.78 6.33
C VAL A 57 -9.39 -2.09 7.56
N MET A 58 -10.16 -1.21 8.20
CA MET A 58 -9.75 -0.54 9.44
C MET A 58 -9.48 -1.55 10.56
N PHE A 59 -10.38 -2.51 10.76
CA PHE A 59 -10.24 -3.54 11.79
C PHE A 59 -9.03 -4.44 11.53
N TYR A 60 -8.85 -4.90 10.29
CA TYR A 60 -7.66 -5.67 9.91
C TYR A 60 -6.37 -4.85 10.08
N SER A 61 -6.37 -3.56 9.78
CA SER A 61 -5.21 -2.69 10.01
C SER A 61 -4.85 -2.51 11.49
N LEU A 62 -5.78 -2.79 12.41
CA LEU A 62 -5.57 -2.74 13.85
C LEU A 62 -5.21 -4.11 14.43
N VAL A 63 -5.76 -5.20 13.88
CA VAL A 63 -5.61 -6.58 14.40
C VAL A 63 -4.47 -7.35 13.73
N VAL A 64 -4.26 -7.16 12.44
CA VAL A 64 -3.18 -7.81 11.68
C VAL A 64 -2.00 -6.87 11.64
N GLU A 65 -0.92 -7.28 12.32
CA GLU A 65 0.38 -6.63 12.24
C GLU A 65 1.03 -6.99 10.90
N THR A 66 0.52 -6.48 9.78
CA THR A 66 1.14 -6.73 8.48
C THR A 66 2.54 -6.12 8.49
N PRO A 67 3.62 -6.91 8.32
CA PRO A 67 4.97 -6.37 8.19
C PRO A 67 5.05 -5.57 6.89
N LYS A 68 4.84 -4.25 7.00
CA LYS A 68 5.13 -3.25 5.97
C LYS A 68 4.49 -3.58 4.61
N GLY A 69 3.26 -3.11 4.42
CA GLY A 69 2.77 -2.83 3.07
C GLY A 69 3.75 -1.85 2.41
N ASP A 70 4.47 -2.35 1.40
CA ASP A 70 5.39 -1.56 0.62
C ASP A 70 4.69 -0.27 0.15
N LYS A 71 5.43 0.83 0.22
CA LYS A 71 4.93 2.13 -0.22
C LYS A 71 4.57 2.03 -1.70
N VAL A 72 3.29 1.95 -2.01
CA VAL A 72 2.69 2.00 -3.38
C VAL A 72 3.04 3.29 -4.17
N GLY A 73 3.97 4.15 -3.72
CA GLY A 73 4.16 5.47 -4.34
C GLY A 73 5.58 6.02 -4.42
N SER A 74 6.66 5.26 -4.25
CA SER A 74 7.99 5.90 -4.34
C SER A 74 9.10 4.96 -4.84
N ILE A 75 9.41 5.01 -6.14
CA ILE A 75 10.79 4.96 -6.67
C ILE A 75 11.59 3.66 -6.40
N GLN A 76 10.96 2.58 -5.94
CA GLN A 76 11.68 1.35 -5.62
C GLN A 76 12.07 0.52 -6.86
N VAL A 77 11.32 0.67 -7.97
CA VAL A 77 11.67 0.08 -9.28
C VAL A 77 12.99 0.65 -9.82
N ILE A 78 13.30 1.92 -9.56
CA ILE A 78 14.56 2.54 -10.03
C ILE A 78 15.73 2.18 -9.09
N GLN A 79 15.50 2.06 -7.78
CA GLN A 79 16.55 1.64 -6.83
C GLN A 79 17.03 0.19 -7.06
N ASN A 80 16.15 -0.70 -7.49
CA ASN A 80 16.51 -2.11 -7.72
C ASN A 80 17.46 -2.29 -8.92
N GLN A 81 17.44 -1.35 -9.89
CA GLN A 81 18.33 -1.36 -11.05
C GLN A 81 19.72 -0.77 -10.75
N VAL A 82 19.82 0.18 -9.80
CA VAL A 82 21.11 0.84 -9.48
C VAL A 82 21.99 -0.04 -8.58
N GLN A 83 21.41 -0.90 -7.72
CA GLN A 83 22.20 -1.80 -6.88
C GLN A 83 22.91 -2.90 -7.68
N GLY A 84 22.29 -3.43 -8.74
CA GLY A 84 22.87 -4.46 -9.61
C GLY A 84 24.19 -4.03 -10.27
N HIS A 85 24.32 -2.76 -10.64
CA HIS A 85 25.54 -2.23 -11.28
C HIS A 85 26.68 -1.93 -10.29
N SER A 86 26.36 -1.67 -9.01
CA SER A 86 27.37 -1.28 -8.01
C SER A 86 28.23 -2.45 -7.52
N LYS A 87 27.65 -3.65 -7.39
CA LYS A 87 28.38 -4.86 -6.97
C LYS A 87 29.40 -5.31 -8.02
N THR A 88 29.03 -5.22 -9.29
CA THR A 88 29.87 -5.65 -10.42
C THR A 88 31.13 -4.79 -10.56
N ARG A 89 31.03 -3.48 -10.29
CA ARG A 89 32.20 -2.58 -10.29
C ARG A 89 33.19 -2.91 -9.16
N ARG A 90 32.71 -3.27 -7.97
CA ARG A 90 33.60 -3.65 -6.85
C ARG A 90 34.35 -4.95 -7.12
N LEU A 91 33.69 -5.92 -7.77
CA LEU A 91 34.32 -7.19 -8.15
C LEU A 91 35.34 -7.02 -9.29
N ALA A 92 35.05 -6.18 -10.28
CA ALA A 92 36.00 -5.85 -11.35
C ALA A 92 37.23 -5.12 -10.79
N SER A 93 37.04 -4.11 -9.94
CA SER A 93 38.15 -3.40 -9.29
C SER A 93 38.97 -4.29 -8.36
N GLN A 94 38.34 -5.19 -7.59
CA GLN A 94 39.08 -6.13 -6.74
C GLN A 94 39.86 -7.16 -7.55
N ARG A 95 39.32 -7.63 -8.69
CA ARG A 95 40.06 -8.52 -9.60
C ARG A 95 41.26 -7.83 -10.25
N ILE A 96 41.13 -6.56 -10.64
CA ILE A 96 42.23 -5.78 -11.21
C ILE A 96 43.32 -5.50 -10.15
N LEU A 97 42.93 -5.21 -8.90
CA LEU A 97 43.88 -5.01 -7.81
C LEU A 97 44.58 -6.32 -7.41
N ALA A 98 43.85 -7.43 -7.30
CA ALA A 98 44.45 -8.75 -7.04
C ALA A 98 45.45 -9.13 -8.14
N HIS A 99 45.12 -8.90 -9.41
CA HIS A 99 46.02 -9.17 -10.54
C HIS A 99 47.26 -8.25 -10.56
N LYS A 100 47.15 -7.00 -10.08
CA LYS A 100 48.31 -6.10 -9.98
C LYS A 100 49.23 -6.45 -8.79
N THR A 101 48.70 -7.11 -7.77
CA THR A 101 49.48 -7.49 -6.58
C THR A 101 50.38 -8.71 -6.86
N ASP A 102 49.95 -9.63 -7.73
CA ASP A 102 50.72 -10.80 -8.15
C ASP A 102 51.85 -10.46 -9.14
N SER A 103 51.60 -9.50 -10.04
CA SER A 103 52.59 -9.04 -11.03
C SER A 103 53.76 -8.24 -10.46
N SER A 104 53.68 -7.76 -9.21
CA SER A 104 54.71 -6.87 -8.62
C SER A 104 55.73 -7.61 -7.73
N GLY A 105 55.54 -8.90 -7.47
CA GLY A 105 56.44 -9.72 -6.64
C GLY A 105 57.56 -10.45 -7.42
N SER A 106 57.54 -10.43 -8.74
CA SER A 106 58.46 -11.21 -9.60
C SER A 106 59.51 -10.35 -10.33
N LYS A 107 59.91 -9.20 -9.75
CA LYS A 107 61.04 -8.39 -10.23
C LYS A 107 61.90 -7.86 -9.07
N ARG A 108 62.34 -8.76 -8.20
CA ARG A 108 63.55 -8.60 -7.40
C ARG A 108 64.34 -9.89 -7.48
#